data_AF-A0A1F5RJ24-F1
#
_entry.id   AF-A0A1F5RJ24-F1
#
_cell.length_a   1.000
_cell.length_b   1.000
_cell.length_c   1.000
_cell.angle_alpha   90.00
_cell.angle_beta   90.00
_cell.angle_gamma   90.00
#
_symmetry.space_group_name_H-M   'P 1'
#
loop_
_entity.id
_entity.type
_entity.pdbx_description
1 polymer ?
#
loop_
_entity_poly.entity_id
_entity_poly.type
_entity_poly.pdbx_seq_one_letter_code
_entity_poly.pdbx_strand_id
1 'polypeptide(L)'
;MILAEALEKFKTLELKMSEVYLWCSISFEDLELRQFFADMSDEELSHARALENISRIPAIKDVNFDIPDLLPERIGQKMAQTFARLKREKGLDGIFLLLAELESSEINQAFDSILQGVNDARIQQMDHLNTNTRRHILMLARQAEKLGLAEDVRNKIGQISATDRDYFKLFIP
;
A
#
# COMPACT_ATOMS: atom_id res chain seq x y z
N MET A 1 17.85 -0.63 12.65
CA MET A 1 17.73 -1.87 11.83
C MET A 1 18.59 -1.73 10.57
N ILE A 2 19.00 -2.81 9.91
CA ILE A 2 19.68 -2.71 8.60
C ILE A 2 18.62 -2.46 7.51
N LEU A 3 18.89 -1.57 6.54
CA LEU A 3 17.93 -1.23 5.47
C LEU A 3 17.46 -2.47 4.70
N ALA A 4 18.36 -3.41 4.41
CA ALA A 4 18.00 -4.68 3.77
C ALA A 4 16.94 -5.48 4.57
N GLU A 5 17.03 -5.51 5.89
CA GLU A 5 16.05 -6.17 6.76
C GLU A 5 14.70 -5.44 6.76
N ALA A 6 14.74 -4.11 6.76
CA ALA A 6 13.53 -3.29 6.65
C ALA A 6 12.79 -3.55 5.33
N LEU A 7 13.52 -3.55 4.21
CA LEU A 7 12.97 -3.81 2.88
C LEU A 7 12.35 -5.21 2.78
N GLU A 8 12.96 -6.21 3.41
CA GLU A 8 12.41 -7.56 3.47
C GLU A 8 11.09 -7.62 4.27
N LYS A 9 11.00 -6.86 5.37
CA LYS A 9 9.75 -6.70 6.12
C LYS A 9 8.68 -6.00 5.27
N PHE A 10 9.00 -4.91 4.55
CA PHE A 10 8.05 -4.25 3.65
C PHE A 10 7.61 -5.15 2.49
N LYS A 11 8.53 -5.90 1.89
CA LYS A 11 8.18 -6.91 0.88
C LYS A 11 7.12 -7.87 1.38
N THR A 12 7.24 -8.32 2.63
CA THR A 12 6.26 -9.21 3.25
C THR A 12 4.89 -8.55 3.41
N LEU A 13 4.84 -7.23 3.62
CA LEU A 13 3.60 -6.47 3.66
C LEU A 13 2.97 -6.33 2.27
N GLU A 14 3.76 -6.01 1.24
CA GLU A 14 3.27 -5.96 -0.15
C GLU A 14 2.69 -7.31 -0.61
N LEU A 15 3.35 -8.43 -0.28
CA LEU A 15 2.84 -9.77 -0.59
C LEU A 15 1.49 -10.04 0.10
N LYS A 16 1.29 -9.52 1.31
CA LYS A 16 0.00 -9.64 2.01
C LYS A 16 -1.07 -8.76 1.37
N MET A 17 -0.73 -7.55 0.90
CA MET A 17 -1.67 -6.72 0.13
C MET A 17 -2.10 -7.42 -1.16
N SER A 18 -1.15 -8.03 -1.89
CA SER A 18 -1.46 -8.87 -3.04
C SER A 18 -2.44 -10.00 -2.69
N GLU A 19 -2.23 -10.70 -1.57
CA GLU A 19 -3.17 -11.75 -1.10
C GLU A 19 -4.58 -11.20 -0.85
N VAL A 20 -4.69 -10.01 -0.26
CA VAL A 20 -5.99 -9.34 -0.01
C VAL A 20 -6.71 -9.08 -1.34
N TYR A 21 -6.01 -8.53 -2.33
CA TYR A 21 -6.60 -8.23 -3.64
C TYR A 21 -6.94 -9.48 -4.44
N LEU A 22 -6.08 -10.50 -4.40
CA LEU A 22 -6.37 -11.79 -5.01
C LEU A 22 -7.60 -12.44 -4.38
N TRP A 23 -7.76 -12.34 -3.06
CA TRP A 23 -8.97 -12.81 -2.39
C TRP A 23 -10.21 -12.05 -2.87
N CYS A 24 -10.12 -10.73 -3.08
CA CYS A 24 -11.22 -9.95 -3.65
C CYS A 24 -11.55 -10.42 -5.07
N SER A 25 -10.55 -10.60 -5.94
CA SER A 25 -10.77 -10.96 -7.35
C SER A 25 -11.42 -12.34 -7.57
N ILE A 26 -11.32 -13.24 -6.59
CA ILE A 26 -12.00 -14.55 -6.64
C ILE A 26 -13.36 -14.54 -5.92
N SER A 27 -13.63 -13.52 -5.09
CA SER A 27 -14.83 -13.45 -4.26
C SER A 27 -15.98 -12.68 -4.91
N PHE A 28 -15.70 -11.85 -5.92
CA PHE A 28 -16.74 -11.16 -6.70
C PHE A 28 -17.13 -11.95 -7.94
N GLU A 29 -18.43 -11.96 -8.27
CA GLU A 29 -18.93 -12.56 -9.52
C GLU A 29 -18.77 -11.63 -10.72
N ASP A 30 -18.84 -10.32 -10.49
CA ASP A 30 -18.73 -9.28 -11.52
C ASP A 30 -17.35 -9.29 -12.18
N LEU A 31 -17.30 -9.56 -13.49
CA LEU A 31 -16.05 -9.72 -14.23
C LEU A 31 -15.16 -8.46 -14.21
N GLU A 32 -15.77 -7.27 -14.18
CA GLU A 32 -15.01 -6.03 -14.15
C GLU A 32 -14.32 -5.86 -12.79
N LEU A 33 -15.04 -6.12 -11.70
CA LEU A 33 -14.47 -6.11 -10.35
C LEU A 33 -13.37 -7.16 -10.18
N ARG A 34 -13.58 -8.36 -10.74
CA ARG A 34 -12.55 -9.41 -10.72
C ARG A 34 -11.28 -8.96 -11.42
N GLN A 35 -11.40 -8.36 -12.61
CA GLN A 35 -10.26 -7.84 -13.35
C GLN A 35 -9.58 -6.70 -12.58
N PHE A 36 -10.35 -5.74 -12.07
CA PHE A 36 -9.84 -4.63 -11.27
C PHE A 36 -8.99 -5.12 -10.09
N PHE A 37 -9.50 -6.06 -9.30
CA PHE A 37 -8.75 -6.59 -8.16
C PHE A 37 -7.59 -7.50 -8.56
N ALA A 38 -7.67 -8.20 -9.70
CA ALA A 38 -6.53 -8.94 -10.23
C ALA A 38 -5.39 -7.99 -10.64
N ASP A 39 -5.71 -6.88 -11.31
CA ASP A 39 -4.75 -5.85 -11.70
C ASP A 39 -4.08 -5.24 -10.45
N MET A 40 -4.86 -4.91 -9.42
CA MET A 40 -4.34 -4.41 -8.14
C MET A 40 -3.40 -5.43 -7.46
N SER A 41 -3.78 -6.72 -7.47
CA SER A 41 -2.92 -7.78 -6.95
C SER A 41 -1.58 -7.87 -7.69
N ASP A 42 -1.58 -7.70 -9.00
CA ASP A 42 -0.36 -7.71 -9.82
C ASP A 42 0.52 -6.48 -9.58
N GLU A 43 -0.08 -5.30 -9.33
CA GLU A 43 0.66 -4.09 -8.92
C GLU A 43 1.40 -4.33 -7.59
N GLU A 44 0.76 -4.93 -6.58
CA GLU A 44 1.42 -5.24 -5.29
C GLU A 44 2.52 -6.31 -5.41
N LEU A 45 2.35 -7.30 -6.29
CA LEU A 45 3.44 -8.24 -6.60
C LEU A 45 4.63 -7.55 -7.25
N SER A 46 4.38 -6.54 -8.10
CA SER A 46 5.43 -5.72 -8.70
C SER A 46 6.19 -4.93 -7.63
N HIS A 47 5.49 -4.37 -6.64
CA HIS A 47 6.11 -3.69 -5.49
C HIS A 47 7.00 -4.63 -4.69
N ALA A 48 6.50 -5.82 -4.34
CA ALA A 48 7.28 -6.84 -3.63
C ALA A 48 8.57 -7.22 -4.39
N ARG A 49 8.49 -7.42 -5.71
CA ARG A 49 9.65 -7.73 -6.55
C ARG A 49 10.65 -6.58 -6.60
N ALA A 50 10.17 -5.33 -6.66
CA ALA A 50 11.04 -4.16 -6.65
C ALA A 50 11.81 -4.05 -5.32
N LEU A 51 11.14 -4.24 -4.18
CA LEU A 51 11.76 -4.26 -2.87
C LEU A 51 12.80 -5.37 -2.72
N GLU A 52 12.52 -6.56 -3.25
CA GLU A 52 13.49 -7.66 -3.28
C GLU A 52 14.73 -7.33 -4.13
N ASN A 53 14.53 -6.70 -5.28
CA ASN A 53 15.65 -6.29 -6.14
C ASN A 53 16.53 -5.25 -5.45
N ILE A 54 15.92 -4.29 -4.75
CA ILE A 54 16.62 -3.27 -3.98
C ILE A 54 17.36 -3.91 -2.80
N SER A 55 16.73 -4.78 -2.01
CA SER A 55 17.36 -5.40 -0.82
C SER A 55 18.59 -6.25 -1.14
N ARG A 56 18.71 -6.73 -2.38
CA ARG A 56 19.87 -7.52 -2.86
C ARG A 56 21.06 -6.67 -3.30
N ILE A 57 20.91 -5.34 -3.44
CA ILE A 57 22.02 -4.44 -3.80
C ILE A 57 23.08 -4.49 -2.69
N PRO A 58 24.35 -4.84 -2.98
CA PRO A 58 25.38 -5.01 -1.96
C PRO A 58 25.56 -3.77 -1.07
N ALA A 59 25.48 -2.57 -1.65
CA ALA A 59 25.62 -1.31 -0.93
C ALA A 59 24.53 -1.06 0.13
N ILE A 60 23.40 -1.77 0.07
CA ILE A 60 22.27 -1.60 1.00
C ILE A 60 22.42 -2.48 2.25
N LYS A 61 23.26 -3.53 2.19
CA LYS A 61 23.44 -4.47 3.30
C LYS A 61 24.12 -3.87 4.52
N ASP A 62 24.84 -2.78 4.34
CA ASP A 62 25.59 -2.10 5.41
C ASP A 62 24.97 -0.76 5.80
N VAL A 63 23.83 -0.39 5.19
CA VAL A 63 23.13 0.87 5.50
C VAL A 63 22.32 0.67 6.78
N ASN A 64 22.75 1.33 7.85
CA ASN A 64 21.94 1.47 9.05
C ASN A 64 20.78 2.42 8.77
N PHE A 65 19.58 1.96 9.09
CA PHE A 65 18.35 2.69 8.87
C PHE A 65 17.51 2.70 10.13
N ASP A 66 17.06 3.90 10.51
CA ASP A 66 16.38 4.13 11.78
C ASP A 66 14.86 4.08 11.58
N ILE A 67 14.34 2.85 11.45
CA ILE A 67 12.90 2.57 11.54
C ILE A 67 12.62 2.10 12.95
N PRO A 68 11.54 2.60 13.60
CA PRO A 68 11.06 2.00 14.82
C PRO A 68 10.83 0.50 14.60
N ASP A 69 11.57 -0.37 15.28
CA ASP A 69 11.61 -1.82 14.98
C ASP A 69 10.22 -2.47 14.91
N LEU A 70 9.25 -1.93 15.65
CA LEU A 70 7.87 -2.39 15.74
C LEU A 70 6.95 -1.89 14.61
N LEU A 71 7.37 -0.94 13.78
CA LEU A 71 6.51 -0.33 12.76
C LEU A 71 6.00 -1.37 11.73
N PRO A 72 6.86 -2.17 11.06
CA PRO A 72 6.37 -3.19 10.13
C PRO A 72 5.49 -4.25 10.80
N GLU A 73 5.75 -4.56 12.07
CA GLU A 73 4.94 -5.51 12.85
C GLU A 73 3.55 -4.96 13.15
N ARG A 74 3.45 -3.69 13.57
CA ARG A 74 2.18 -3.00 13.81
C ARG A 74 1.34 -2.91 12.53
N ILE A 75 1.98 -2.55 11.41
CA ILE A 75 1.32 -2.55 10.10
C ILE A 75 0.80 -3.96 9.79
N GLY A 76 1.65 -4.98 9.92
CA GLY A 76 1.28 -6.37 9.65
C GLY A 76 0.10 -6.86 10.51
N GLN A 77 0.04 -6.45 11.79
CA GLN A 77 -1.09 -6.75 12.68
C GLN A 77 -2.37 -6.04 12.23
N LYS A 78 -2.29 -4.74 11.90
CA LYS A 78 -3.43 -3.96 11.40
C LYS A 78 -3.95 -4.55 10.09
N MET A 79 -3.07 -4.94 9.18
CA MET A 79 -3.42 -5.61 7.93
C MET A 79 -4.16 -6.92 8.17
N ALA A 80 -3.63 -7.78 9.04
CA ALA A 80 -4.26 -9.06 9.37
C ALA A 80 -5.67 -8.89 9.98
N GLN A 81 -5.82 -7.93 10.89
CA GLN A 81 -7.12 -7.60 11.50
C GLN A 81 -8.11 -7.06 10.47
N THR A 82 -7.65 -6.16 9.60
CA THR A 82 -8.49 -5.55 8.56
C THR A 82 -8.90 -6.56 7.51
N PHE A 83 -7.99 -7.45 7.10
CA PHE A 83 -8.32 -8.55 6.19
C PHE A 83 -9.35 -9.50 6.79
N ALA A 84 -9.23 -9.83 8.09
CA ALA A 84 -10.23 -10.64 8.78
C ALA A 84 -11.60 -9.95 8.89
N ARG A 85 -11.64 -8.61 8.96
CA ARG A 85 -12.90 -7.83 8.85
C ARG A 85 -13.45 -7.88 7.43
N LEU A 86 -12.60 -7.67 6.43
CA LEU A 86 -12.95 -7.67 5.01
C LEU A 86 -13.60 -8.98 4.57
N LYS A 87 -13.07 -10.14 5.00
CA LYS A 87 -13.66 -11.47 4.72
C LYS A 87 -15.08 -11.67 5.27
N ARG A 88 -15.52 -10.84 6.21
CA ARG A 88 -16.86 -10.90 6.84
C ARG A 88 -17.80 -9.81 6.33
N GLU A 89 -17.27 -8.85 5.57
CA GLU A 89 -18.05 -7.75 5.03
C GLU A 89 -18.90 -8.22 3.84
N LYS A 90 -20.14 -7.74 3.77
CA LYS A 90 -21.12 -8.18 2.76
C LYS A 90 -21.41 -7.11 1.72
N GLY A 91 -21.12 -5.84 2.03
CA GLY A 91 -21.35 -4.71 1.14
C GLY A 91 -20.08 -4.25 0.43
N LEU A 92 -20.22 -3.85 -0.84
CA LEU A 92 -19.14 -3.21 -1.59
C LEU A 92 -18.64 -1.96 -0.87
N ASP A 93 -19.54 -1.16 -0.29
CA ASP A 93 -19.21 0.02 0.50
C ASP A 93 -18.19 -0.28 1.62
N GLY A 94 -18.48 -1.29 2.44
CA GLY A 94 -17.59 -1.69 3.53
C GLY A 94 -16.28 -2.27 3.03
N ILE A 95 -16.30 -3.06 1.95
CA ILE A 95 -15.09 -3.64 1.35
C ILE A 95 -14.18 -2.53 0.84
N PHE A 96 -14.71 -1.58 0.07
CA PHE A 96 -13.92 -0.48 -0.49
C PHE A 96 -13.35 0.45 0.60
N LEU A 97 -14.09 0.69 1.69
CA LEU A 97 -13.55 1.43 2.82
C LEU A 97 -12.40 0.69 3.51
N LEU A 98 -12.54 -0.61 3.77
CA LEU A 98 -11.50 -1.42 4.40
C LEU A 98 -10.24 -1.51 3.52
N LEU A 99 -10.42 -1.61 2.19
CA LEU A 99 -9.31 -1.58 1.23
C LEU A 99 -8.62 -0.21 1.22
N ALA A 100 -9.37 0.89 1.22
CA ALA A 100 -8.78 2.23 1.30
C ALA A 100 -8.04 2.45 2.64
N GLU A 101 -8.55 1.92 3.75
CA GLU A 101 -7.86 1.93 5.05
C GLU A 101 -6.53 1.16 5.02
N LEU A 102 -6.48 0.03 4.30
CA LEU A 102 -5.26 -0.75 4.08
C LEU A 102 -4.25 -0.01 3.21
N GLU A 103 -4.69 0.60 2.12
CA GLU A 103 -3.83 1.35 1.20
C GLU A 103 -3.27 2.63 1.81
N SER A 104 -4.04 3.31 2.65
CA SER A 104 -3.59 4.49 3.42
C SER A 104 -2.62 4.15 4.55
N SER A 105 -2.19 2.90 4.66
CA SER A 105 -1.42 2.43 5.81
C SER A 105 -0.05 3.08 5.93
N GLU A 106 0.55 2.91 7.11
CA GLU A 106 1.86 3.42 7.50
C GLU A 106 3.01 2.89 6.61
N ILE A 107 2.72 2.01 5.62
CA ILE A 107 3.67 1.59 4.57
C ILE A 107 4.15 2.79 3.76
N ASN A 108 3.24 3.66 3.33
CA ASN A 108 3.59 4.87 2.57
C ASN A 108 4.47 5.81 3.40
N GLN A 109 4.14 5.99 4.68
CA GLN A 109 4.92 6.79 5.63
C GLN A 109 6.30 6.19 5.90
N ALA A 110 6.39 4.86 5.91
CA ALA A 110 7.66 4.17 6.06
C ALA A 110 8.54 4.31 4.82
N PHE A 111 7.96 4.27 3.61
CA PHE A 111 8.69 4.56 2.38
C PHE A 111 9.18 6.00 2.31
N ASP A 112 8.34 6.97 2.69
CA ASP A 112 8.74 8.38 2.81
C ASP A 112 9.94 8.54 3.76
N SER A 113 9.93 7.85 4.90
CA SER A 113 11.04 7.86 5.85
C SER A 113 12.32 7.28 5.24
N ILE A 114 12.21 6.19 4.47
CA ILE A 114 13.35 5.57 3.76
C ILE A 114 13.95 6.52 2.72
N LEU A 115 13.11 7.21 1.96
CA LEU A 115 13.54 8.16 0.94
C LEU A 115 14.28 9.37 1.55
N GLN A 116 13.87 9.85 2.72
CA GLN A 116 14.51 10.99 3.39
C GLN A 116 15.88 10.64 4.00
N GLY A 117 16.07 9.39 4.45
CA GLY A 117 17.28 8.97 5.14
C GLY A 117 18.40 8.47 4.24
N VAL A 118 18.18 8.26 2.94
CA VAL A 118 19.21 7.72 2.04
C VAL A 118 19.34 8.51 0.74
N ASN A 119 20.47 9.21 0.59
CA ASN A 119 20.78 10.01 -0.59
C ASN A 119 21.52 9.17 -1.65
N ASP A 120 20.87 8.10 -2.13
CA ASP A 120 21.39 7.22 -3.20
C ASP A 120 20.44 7.22 -4.40
N ALA A 121 20.96 7.49 -5.59
CA ALA A 121 20.16 7.53 -6.83
C ALA A 121 19.40 6.21 -7.11
N ARG A 122 19.85 5.08 -6.56
CA ARG A 122 19.18 3.78 -6.68
C ARG A 122 17.94 3.66 -5.78
N ILE A 123 17.84 4.49 -4.74
CA ILE A 123 16.67 4.59 -3.85
C ILE A 123 15.58 5.50 -4.44
N GLN A 124 15.86 6.22 -5.54
CA GLN A 124 14.81 6.88 -6.34
C GLN A 124 13.78 5.88 -6.92
N GLN A 125 14.14 4.59 -7.06
CA GLN A 125 13.16 3.55 -7.41
C GLN A 125 12.10 3.35 -6.32
N MET A 126 12.39 3.70 -5.06
CA MET A 126 11.41 3.68 -3.98
C MET A 126 10.42 4.86 -4.04
N ASP A 127 10.81 5.97 -4.67
CA ASP A 127 9.91 7.11 -4.89
C ASP A 127 8.81 6.75 -5.90
N HIS A 128 9.17 5.91 -6.88
CA HIS A 128 8.20 5.32 -7.79
C HIS A 128 7.24 4.36 -7.08
N LEU A 129 7.72 3.54 -6.14
CA LEU A 129 6.88 2.64 -5.34
C LEU A 129 5.87 3.43 -4.49
N ASN A 130 6.34 4.42 -3.75
CA ASN A 130 5.49 5.29 -2.95
C ASN A 130 4.42 6.02 -3.79
N THR A 131 4.79 6.47 -4.99
CA THR A 131 3.84 7.09 -5.93
C THR A 131 2.79 6.09 -6.42
N ASN A 132 3.16 4.83 -6.65
CA ASN A 132 2.25 3.79 -7.12
C ASN A 132 1.29 3.33 -6.02
N THR A 133 1.73 3.14 -4.78
CA THR A 133 0.82 2.80 -3.67
C THR A 133 -0.21 3.92 -3.43
N ARG A 134 0.18 5.19 -3.55
CA ARG A 134 -0.79 6.32 -3.51
C ARG A 134 -1.78 6.32 -4.67
N ARG A 135 -1.41 5.75 -5.82
CA ARG A 135 -2.29 5.58 -6.98
C ARG A 135 -3.38 4.56 -6.71
N HIS A 136 -3.14 3.55 -5.88
CA HIS A 136 -4.14 2.54 -5.52
C HIS A 136 -5.38 3.16 -4.85
N ILE A 137 -5.20 4.11 -3.93
CA ILE A 137 -6.33 4.83 -3.30
C ILE A 137 -7.15 5.60 -4.34
N LEU A 138 -6.49 6.23 -5.32
CA LEU A 138 -7.18 6.92 -6.42
C LEU A 138 -7.92 5.93 -7.33
N MET A 139 -7.36 4.75 -7.57
CA MET A 139 -8.01 3.68 -8.33
C MET A 139 -9.25 3.18 -7.59
N LEU A 140 -9.16 2.96 -6.27
CA LEU A 140 -10.30 2.62 -5.42
C LEU A 140 -11.37 3.71 -5.43
N ALA A 141 -11.00 4.98 -5.34
CA ALA A 141 -11.94 6.10 -5.38
C ALA A 141 -12.71 6.16 -6.71
N ARG A 142 -12.00 6.04 -7.84
CA ARG A 142 -12.62 6.03 -9.18
C ARG A 142 -13.51 4.82 -9.39
N GLN A 143 -13.09 3.65 -8.92
CA GLN A 143 -13.91 2.45 -9.02
C GLN A 143 -15.16 2.55 -8.12
N ALA A 144 -15.05 3.14 -6.93
CA ALA A 144 -16.19 3.43 -6.06
C ALA A 144 -17.19 4.42 -6.68
N GLU A 145 -16.71 5.43 -7.40
CA GLU A 145 -17.54 6.33 -8.21
C GLU A 145 -18.27 5.56 -9.31
N LYS A 146 -17.55 4.74 -10.08
CA LYS A 146 -18.11 3.96 -11.19
C LYS A 146 -19.20 2.98 -10.75
N LEU A 147 -19.01 2.34 -9.60
CA LEU A 147 -19.99 1.40 -9.02
C LEU A 147 -21.20 2.09 -8.39
N GLY A 148 -21.17 3.43 -8.26
CA GLY A 148 -22.25 4.17 -7.62
C GLY A 148 -22.36 3.90 -6.11
N LEU A 149 -21.24 3.65 -5.42
CA LEU A 149 -21.21 3.43 -3.96
C LEU A 149 -21.82 4.60 -3.18
N ALA A 150 -22.14 4.43 -1.90
CA ALA A 150 -22.74 5.52 -1.12
C ALA A 150 -21.87 6.80 -1.12
N GLU A 151 -22.51 7.97 -1.11
CA GLU A 151 -21.80 9.26 -1.20
C GLU A 151 -20.83 9.46 -0.03
N ASP A 152 -21.22 9.08 1.19
CA ASP A 152 -20.37 9.17 2.37
C ASP A 152 -19.15 8.24 2.27
N VAL A 153 -19.29 7.08 1.64
CA VAL A 153 -18.20 6.14 1.35
C VAL A 153 -17.21 6.76 0.36
N ARG A 154 -17.70 7.26 -0.78
CA ARG A 154 -16.85 7.91 -1.78
C ARG A 154 -16.12 9.12 -1.20
N ASN A 155 -16.80 9.92 -0.38
CA ASN A 155 -16.21 11.07 0.29
C ASN A 155 -15.12 10.65 1.28
N LYS A 156 -15.32 9.58 2.06
CA LYS A 156 -14.28 9.05 2.96
C LYS A 156 -13.06 8.55 2.20
N ILE A 157 -13.24 7.78 1.12
CA ILE A 157 -12.11 7.32 0.28
C ILE A 157 -11.38 8.52 -0.34
N GLY A 158 -12.13 9.53 -0.82
CA GLY A 158 -11.57 10.77 -1.33
C GLY A 158 -10.77 11.56 -0.28
N GLN A 159 -11.24 11.62 0.96
CA GLN A 159 -10.52 12.24 2.08
C GLN A 159 -9.24 11.50 2.42
N ILE A 160 -9.28 10.16 2.45
CA ILE A 160 -8.09 9.32 2.63
C ILE A 160 -7.06 9.64 1.53
N SER A 161 -7.50 9.71 0.27
CA SER A 161 -6.65 10.09 -0.86
C SER A 161 -6.06 11.51 -0.76
N ALA A 162 -6.82 12.48 -0.24
CA ALA A 162 -6.38 13.87 -0.11
C ALA A 162 -5.40 14.06 1.07
N THR A 163 -5.60 13.35 2.18
CA THR A 163 -4.72 13.41 3.35
C THR A 163 -3.32 12.89 3.01
N ASP A 164 -3.23 11.87 2.15
CA ASP A 164 -1.96 11.40 1.58
C ASP A 164 -1.29 12.43 0.63
N ARG A 165 -2.06 13.35 0.03
CA ARG A 165 -1.50 14.44 -0.80
C ARG A 165 -0.96 15.62 0.00
N ASP A 166 -1.56 15.97 1.14
CA ASP A 166 -1.19 17.18 1.89
C ASP A 166 0.17 17.09 2.60
N TYR A 167 0.74 15.89 2.75
CA TYR A 167 2.10 15.71 3.28
C TYR A 167 3.19 16.32 2.36
N PHE A 168 2.97 16.39 1.05
CA PHE A 168 3.91 17.02 0.11
C PHE A 168 4.09 18.52 0.35
N LYS A 169 3.11 19.19 0.97
CA LYS A 169 3.24 20.61 1.34
C LYS A 169 4.19 20.85 2.52
N LEU A 170 4.61 19.81 3.24
CA LEU A 170 5.60 19.92 4.31
C LEU A 170 7.05 19.87 3.78
N PHE A 171 7.26 19.54 2.50
CA PHE A 171 8.59 19.34 1.90
C PHE A 171 8.83 20.16 0.61
N ILE A 172 7.87 21.00 0.22
CA ILE A 172 8.09 22.05 -0.78
C ILE A 172 8.34 23.36 0.01
N PRO A 173 9.53 23.98 -0.09
CA PRO A 173 9.81 25.27 0.55
C PRO A 173 8.95 26.41 0.01
#